data_AF-A0A7W1KQR2-F1
#
_entry.id   AF-A0A7W1KQR2-F1
#
_cell.length_a   1.000
_cell.length_b   1.000
_cell.length_c   1.000
_cell.angle_alpha   90.00
_cell.angle_beta   90.00
_cell.angle_gamma   90.00
#
_symmetry.space_group_name_H-M   'P 1'
#
loop_
_entity.id
_entity.type
_entity.pdbx_description
1 polymer ?
#
loop_
_entity_poly.entity_id
_entity_poly.type
_entity_poly.pdbx_seq_one_letter_code
_entity_poly.pdbx_strand_id
1 'polypeptide(L)'
;MLDVERGALIENSVIVVKGNRIAALGRADEIAPQGEVTKLGEATLMPGLIDAHVHLTLGGTGKANALATLRAGFTTVQDLGAIGDQNIK
;
A
#
# COMPACT_ATOMS: atom_id res chain seq x y z
N MET A 1 8.84 -10.82 3.35
CA MET A 1 7.73 -9.96 3.80
C MET A 1 8.06 -9.32 5.13
N LEU A 2 7.74 -8.04 5.32
CA LEU A 2 7.97 -7.33 6.58
C LEU A 2 6.87 -7.65 7.60
N ASP A 3 7.27 -8.18 8.77
CA ASP A 3 6.46 -8.23 9.99
C ASP A 3 6.85 -7.02 10.85
N VAL A 4 6.00 -6.00 10.86
CA VAL A 4 6.25 -4.73 11.56
C VAL A 4 6.18 -4.89 13.07
N GLU A 5 5.29 -5.75 13.57
CA GLU A 5 5.13 -5.96 15.02
C GLU A 5 6.36 -6.65 15.62
N ARG A 6 6.90 -7.64 14.90
CA ARG A 6 8.11 -8.37 15.32
C ARG A 6 9.42 -7.69 14.90
N GLY A 7 9.36 -6.69 14.02
CA GLY A 7 10.55 -6.04 13.47
C GLY A 7 11.45 -6.99 12.66
N ALA A 8 10.86 -7.96 11.97
CA ALA A 8 11.58 -9.03 11.29
C ALA A 8 11.10 -9.24 9.84
N LEU A 9 11.98 -9.84 9.02
CA LEU A 9 11.63 -10.29 7.68
C LEU A 9 11.26 -11.78 7.68
N ILE A 10 10.14 -12.10 7.04
CA ILE A 10 9.73 -13.46 6.69
C ILE A 10 10.23 -13.74 5.27
N GLU A 11 11.27 -14.56 5.14
CA GLU A 11 11.82 -15.00 3.85
C GLU A 11 10.85 -15.93 3.10
N ASN A 12 10.96 -15.97 1.77
CA ASN A 12 10.12 -16.82 0.91
C ASN A 12 8.62 -16.73 1.21
N SER A 13 8.13 -15.52 1.44
CA SER A 13 6.75 -15.24 1.83
C SER A 13 5.77 -15.21 0.66
N VAL A 14 4.50 -15.50 0.93
CA VAL A 14 3.38 -15.36 -0.01
C VAL A 14 2.21 -14.59 0.63
N ILE A 15 1.49 -13.82 -0.17
CA ILE A 15 0.18 -13.25 0.16
C ILE A 15 -0.83 -13.75 -0.88
N VAL A 16 -1.98 -14.23 -0.41
CA VAL A 16 -3.11 -14.62 -1.25
C VAL A 16 -4.19 -13.55 -1.12
N VAL A 17 -4.55 -12.93 -2.24
CA VAL A 17 -5.59 -11.89 -2.30
C VAL A 17 -6.85 -12.45 -2.98
N LYS A 18 -8.02 -12.27 -2.36
CA LYS A 18 -9.32 -12.61 -2.95
C LYS A 18 -10.17 -11.34 -3.05
N GLY A 19 -10.39 -10.87 -4.27
CA GLY A 19 -11.06 -9.59 -4.51
C GLY A 19 -10.24 -8.44 -3.91
N ASN A 20 -10.79 -7.74 -2.91
CA ASN A 20 -10.15 -6.61 -2.24
C ASN A 20 -9.65 -6.92 -0.82
N ARG A 21 -9.49 -8.21 -0.46
CA ARG A 21 -9.03 -8.63 0.87
C ARG A 21 -7.88 -9.63 0.79
N ILE A 22 -6.98 -9.54 1.76
CA ILE A 22 -5.98 -10.58 2.02
C ILE A 22 -6.70 -11.79 2.64
N ALA A 23 -6.62 -12.93 1.98
CA ALA A 23 -7.25 -14.18 2.41
C ALA A 23 -6.30 -15.05 3.25
N ALA A 24 -4.99 -15.01 2.94
CA ALA A 24 -3.94 -15.70 3.68
C ALA A 24 -2.59 -15.02 3.44
N LEU A 25 -1.66 -15.15 4.40
CA LEU A 25 -0.28 -14.68 4.29
C LEU A 25 0.64 -15.52 5.19
N GLY A 26 1.89 -15.74 4.78
CA GLY A 26 2.82 -16.61 5.50
C GLY A 26 3.99 -17.03 4.63
N ARG A 27 4.69 -18.13 5.00
CA ARG A 27 5.72 -18.70 4.14
C ARG A 27 5.10 -19.47 2.97
N ALA A 28 5.77 -19.48 1.82
CA ALA A 28 5.30 -20.13 0.61
C ALA A 28 5.25 -21.66 0.69
N ASP A 29 5.99 -22.27 1.62
CA ASP A 29 5.93 -23.72 1.89
C ASP A 29 4.76 -24.12 2.80
N GLU A 30 4.12 -23.15 3.47
CA GLU A 30 2.98 -23.37 4.35
C GLU A 30 1.64 -23.06 3.65
N ILE A 31 1.67 -22.18 2.64
CA ILE A 31 0.48 -21.70 1.95
C ILE A 31 0.58 -21.99 0.47
N ALA A 32 -0.26 -22.90 -0.02
CA ALA A 32 -0.38 -23.18 -1.44
C ALA A 32 -0.96 -21.96 -2.18
N PRO A 33 -0.24 -21.37 -3.15
CA PRO A 33 -0.77 -20.27 -3.94
C PRO A 33 -1.96 -20.75 -4.78
N GLN A 34 -3.00 -19.92 -4.87
CA GLN A 34 -4.20 -20.19 -5.66
C GLN A 34 -4.39 -19.10 -6.71
N GLY A 35 -4.77 -19.49 -7.93
CA GLY A 35 -5.03 -18.54 -9.01
C GLY A 35 -3.78 -18.05 -9.74
N GLU A 36 -3.81 -16.81 -10.22
CA GLU A 36 -2.69 -16.18 -10.89
C GLU A 36 -1.58 -15.85 -9.89
N VAL A 37 -0.35 -16.27 -10.20
CA VAL A 37 0.80 -16.10 -9.32
C VAL A 37 1.78 -15.11 -9.93
N THR A 38 1.99 -13.97 -9.26
CA THR A 38 3.04 -13.01 -9.59
C THR A 38 4.28 -13.31 -8.74
N LYS A 39 5.41 -13.63 -9.39
CA LYS A 39 6.69 -13.81 -8.70
C LYS A 39 7.37 -12.45 -8.51
N LEU A 40 7.66 -12.10 -7.26
CA LEU A 40 8.26 -10.81 -6.89
C LEU A 40 9.80 -10.83 -6.85
N GLY A 41 10.43 -12.00 -6.96
CA GLY A 41 11.89 -12.14 -6.88
C GLY A 41 12.43 -11.74 -5.50
N GLU A 42 13.51 -10.96 -5.48
CA GLU A 42 14.20 -10.50 -4.26
C GLU A 42 13.56 -9.26 -3.62
N ALA A 43 12.35 -8.86 -4.05
CA ALA A 43 11.66 -7.71 -3.50
C ALA A 43 11.13 -7.96 -2.08
N THR A 44 11.13 -6.92 -1.24
CA THR A 44 10.49 -6.96 0.07
C THR A 44 8.99 -6.70 -0.08
N LEU A 45 8.18 -7.69 0.30
CA LEU A 45 6.73 -7.54 0.40
C LEU A 45 6.34 -6.82 1.70
N MET A 46 5.61 -5.71 1.60
CA MET A 46 5.18 -4.92 2.75
C MET A 46 3.78 -4.29 2.50
N PRO A 47 3.08 -3.83 3.55
CA PRO A 47 1.85 -3.07 3.38
C PRO A 47 2.07 -1.79 2.55
N GLY A 48 1.02 -1.33 1.87
CA GLY A 48 1.03 0.01 1.27
C GLY A 48 1.21 1.08 2.33
N LEU A 49 1.95 2.15 1.99
CA LEU A 49 2.29 3.20 2.94
C LEU A 49 1.07 4.08 3.24
N ILE A 50 1.06 4.67 4.42
CA ILE A 50 0.04 5.61 4.88
C ILE A 50 0.73 6.93 5.24
N ASP A 51 0.27 8.03 4.64
CA ASP A 51 0.69 9.38 5.03
C ASP A 51 -0.42 10.07 5.81
N ALA A 52 -0.15 10.43 7.06
CA ALA A 52 -1.13 11.02 7.96
C ALA A 52 -1.27 12.55 7.81
N HIS A 53 -0.43 13.19 6.99
CA HIS A 53 -0.44 14.64 6.83
C HIS A 53 -0.07 15.04 5.40
N VAL A 54 -1.07 15.16 4.54
CA VAL A 54 -0.89 15.72 3.20
C VAL A 54 -1.83 16.90 2.95
N HIS A 55 -1.52 17.65 1.89
CA HIS A 55 -2.38 18.69 1.34
C HIS A 55 -2.44 18.51 -0.18
N LEU A 56 -3.36 17.69 -0.71
CA LEU A 56 -3.32 17.24 -2.10
C LEU A 56 -3.58 18.37 -3.10
N THR A 57 -4.23 19.46 -2.70
CA THR A 57 -4.50 20.62 -3.57
C THR A 57 -3.55 21.79 -3.32
N LEU A 58 -2.53 21.63 -2.47
CA LEU A 58 -1.50 22.64 -2.27
C LEU A 58 -0.53 22.65 -3.45
N GLY A 59 -0.89 23.42 -4.49
CA GLY A 59 -0.14 23.50 -5.74
C GLY A 59 -0.44 22.34 -6.68
N GLY A 60 -0.82 22.65 -7.92
CA GLY A 60 -1.27 21.64 -8.88
C GLY A 60 -2.71 21.17 -8.61
N THR A 61 -3.06 19.97 -9.07
CA THR A 61 -4.41 19.40 -8.89
C THR A 61 -4.37 18.21 -7.95
N GLY A 62 -5.42 18.03 -7.13
CA GLY A 62 -5.54 16.89 -6.22
C GLY A 62 -5.38 15.54 -6.93
N LYS A 63 -5.89 15.39 -8.15
CA LYS A 63 -5.73 14.17 -8.95
C LYS A 63 -4.28 13.89 -9.33
N ALA A 64 -3.55 14.91 -9.80
CA ALA A 64 -2.15 14.75 -10.19
C ALA A 64 -1.27 14.41 -8.99
N ASN A 65 -1.50 15.08 -7.86
CA ASN A 65 -0.76 14.85 -6.63
C ASN A 65 -1.08 13.48 -6.03
N ALA A 66 -2.36 13.07 -5.97
CA ALA A 66 -2.74 11.73 -5.52
C ALA A 66 -2.12 10.62 -6.37
N LEU A 67 -2.04 10.81 -7.69
CA LEU A 67 -1.37 9.85 -8.57
C LEU A 67 0.14 9.78 -8.31
N ALA A 68 0.79 10.92 -8.07
CA ALA A 68 2.20 10.96 -7.71
C ALA A 68 2.45 10.26 -6.36
N THR A 69 1.62 10.52 -5.36
CA THR A 69 1.65 9.88 -4.05
C THR A 69 1.46 8.36 -4.15
N LEU A 70 0.50 7.89 -4.95
CA LEU A 70 0.28 6.46 -5.19
C LEU A 70 1.50 5.80 -5.84
N ARG A 71 2.12 6.46 -6.84
CA ARG A 71 3.34 5.96 -7.48
C ARG A 71 4.54 5.90 -6.55
N ALA A 72 4.56 6.72 -5.50
CA ALA A 72 5.56 6.66 -4.45
C ALA A 72 5.30 5.56 -3.40
N GLY A 73 4.20 4.80 -3.51
CA GLY A 73 3.88 3.66 -2.65
C GLY A 73 2.87 3.95 -1.52
N PHE A 74 2.38 5.19 -1.41
CA PHE A 74 1.32 5.53 -0.46
C PHE A 74 -0.05 5.19 -1.02
N THR A 75 -0.71 4.21 -0.41
CA THR A 75 -2.04 3.75 -0.84
C THR A 75 -3.17 4.40 -0.06
N THR A 76 -2.85 5.06 1.06
CA THR A 76 -3.80 5.80 1.90
C THR A 76 -3.17 7.12 2.33
N VAL A 77 -3.95 8.18 2.33
CA VAL A 77 -3.54 9.50 2.84
C VAL A 77 -4.64 10.13 3.68
N GLN A 78 -4.25 10.93 4.67
CA GLN A 78 -5.13 11.86 5.37
C GLN A 78 -4.84 13.28 4.86
N ASP A 79 -5.75 13.82 4.05
CA ASP A 79 -5.69 15.21 3.64
C ASP A 79 -6.22 16.11 4.77
N LEU A 80 -5.43 17.12 5.15
CA LEU A 80 -5.77 18.06 6.22
C LEU A 80 -6.28 19.41 5.71
N GLY A 81 -6.55 19.50 4.42
CA GLY A 81 -7.16 20.67 3.80
C GLY A 81 -6.13 21.61 3.19
N ALA A 82 -6.42 22.19 2.03
CA ALA A 82 -5.60 23.22 1.41
C ALA A 82 -6.45 24.36 0.83
N ILE A 83 -5.80 25.49 0.54
CA ILE A 83 -6.44 26.66 -0.10
C ILE A 83 -7.12 26.34 -1.43
N GLY A 84 -6.74 25.23 -2.08
CA GLY A 84 -7.33 24.75 -3.34
C GLY A 84 -8.53 23.83 -3.16
N ASP A 85 -8.89 23.45 -1.93
CA ASP A 85 -10.04 22.60 -1.69
C ASP A 85 -11.33 23.38 -1.90
N GLN A 86 -12.20 22.82 -2.73
CA GLN A 86 -13.55 23.35 -2.90
C GLN A 86 -14.31 23.08 -1.61
N ASN A 87 -14.56 24.15 -0.83
CA ASN A 87 -15.31 24.19 0.43
C ASN A 87 -16.01 22.87 0.77
N ILE A 88 -15.35 22.06 1.59
CA ILE A 88 -16.00 20.94 2.27
C ILE A 88 -16.86 21.57 3.36
N LYS A 89 -18.11 21.90 3.02
CA LYS A 89 -19.18 22.07 4.01
C LYS A 89 -19.88 20.73 4.19
#